data_AF-A0A3D4AH05-F1
#
_entry.id   AF-A0A3D4AH05-F1
#
_cell.length_a   1.000
_cell.length_b   1.000
_cell.length_c   1.000
_cell.angle_alpha   90.00
_cell.angle_beta   90.00
_cell.angle_gamma   90.00
#
_symmetry.space_group_name_H-M   'P 1'
#
loop_
_entity.id
_entity.type
_entity.pdbx_description
1 polymer ?
#
loop_
_entity_poly.entity_id
_entity_poly.type
_entity_poly.pdbx_seq_one_letter_code
_entity_poly.pdbx_strand_id
1 'polypeptide(L)'
;MLKHEIKICPRCSNTFECKVGDVANCQCNIELSHHTKEFLAKTNYDCLCANCLQHFISLLKVSAKHSFPTQKELLIEGLHFYKENSYWVFTELYHTLRGYCCKNNCRHCVYGFKKEILK
;
A
#
# COMPACT_ATOMS: atom_id res chain seq x y z
N MET A 1 8.13 -29.80 -13.31
CA MET A 1 7.69 -29.64 -11.90
C MET A 1 7.03 -28.29 -11.78
N LEU A 2 5.77 -28.25 -11.33
CA LEU A 2 5.06 -27.00 -11.06
C LEU A 2 5.79 -26.29 -9.90
N LYS A 3 6.38 -25.13 -10.17
CA LYS A 3 7.00 -24.31 -9.13
C LYS A 3 5.88 -23.51 -8.45
N HIS A 4 5.45 -23.99 -7.29
CA HIS A 4 4.58 -23.27 -6.38
C HIS A 4 5.30 -23.05 -5.05
N GLU A 5 5.15 -21.85 -4.48
CA GLU A 5 5.68 -21.51 -3.17
C GLU A 5 4.65 -20.73 -2.35
N ILE A 6 4.62 -20.94 -1.04
CA ILE A 6 3.78 -20.17 -0.12
C ILE A 6 4.56 -18.94 0.32
N LYS A 7 4.00 -17.75 0.10
CA LYS A 7 4.56 -16.47 0.52
C LYS A 7 3.70 -15.82 1.60
N ILE A 8 4.32 -14.95 2.38
CA ILE A 8 3.64 -14.11 3.38
C ILE A 8 3.59 -12.68 2.83
N CYS A 9 2.39 -12.08 2.79
CA CYS A 9 2.21 -10.71 2.34
C CYS A 9 2.82 -9.73 3.36
N PRO A 10 3.82 -8.90 2.99
CA PRO A 10 4.50 -8.01 3.94
C PRO A 10 3.59 -6.88 4.47
N ARG A 11 2.44 -6.64 3.83
CA ARG A 11 1.47 -5.61 4.24
C ARG A 11 0.46 -6.13 5.27
N CYS A 12 -0.24 -7.23 4.96
CA CYS A 12 -1.32 -7.75 5.82
C CYS A 12 -0.94 -9.00 6.61
N SER A 13 0.24 -9.57 6.39
CA SER A 13 0.73 -10.82 7.01
C SER A 13 -0.04 -12.09 6.63
N ASN A 14 -1.01 -12.02 5.71
CA ASN A 14 -1.68 -13.22 5.21
C ASN A 14 -0.75 -14.03 4.29
N THR A 15 -0.87 -15.35 4.36
CA THR A 15 -0.22 -16.27 3.44
C THR A 15 -0.97 -16.35 2.11
N PHE A 16 -0.25 -16.50 1.00
CA PHE A 16 -0.82 -16.73 -0.32
C PHE A 16 0.08 -17.65 -1.14
N GLU A 17 -0.52 -18.35 -2.11
CA GLU A 17 0.20 -19.26 -2.99
C GLU A 17 0.67 -18.54 -4.24
N CYS A 18 1.98 -18.59 -4.50
CA CYS A 18 2.61 -18.07 -5.70
C CYS A 18 2.93 -19.22 -6.66
N LYS A 19 2.31 -19.22 -7.84
CA LYS A 19 2.51 -20.22 -8.90
C LYS A 19 3.29 -19.62 -10.05
N VAL A 20 4.58 -19.34 -9.85
CA VAL A 20 5.43 -18.74 -10.91
C VAL A 20 5.50 -19.64 -12.16
N GLY A 21 5.41 -20.96 -11.99
CA GLY A 21 5.36 -21.91 -13.11
C GLY A 21 4.01 -22.02 -13.82
N ASP A 22 2.97 -21.34 -13.31
CA ASP A 22 1.61 -21.35 -13.84
C ASP A 22 0.90 -20.03 -13.48
N VAL A 23 1.36 -18.94 -14.12
CA VAL A 23 0.92 -17.57 -13.81
C VAL A 23 -0.57 -17.37 -14.00
N ALA A 24 -1.18 -18.08 -14.96
CA ALA A 24 -2.61 -18.02 -15.24
C ALA A 24 -3.47 -18.42 -14.01
N ASN A 25 -2.97 -19.36 -13.20
CA ASN A 25 -3.65 -19.86 -12.00
C ASN A 25 -3.07 -19.28 -10.70
N CYS A 26 -2.23 -18.24 -10.79
CA CYS A 26 -1.65 -17.60 -9.61
C CYS A 26 -2.66 -16.67 -8.94
N GLN A 27 -2.71 -16.64 -7.60
CA GLN A 27 -3.61 -15.74 -6.87
C GLN A 27 -3.35 -14.25 -7.17
N CYS A 28 -2.14 -13.91 -7.65
CA CYS A 28 -1.80 -12.55 -8.06
C CYS A 28 -2.13 -12.23 -9.53
N ASN A 29 -2.88 -13.07 -10.24
CA ASN A 29 -3.32 -12.80 -11.63
C ASN A 29 -4.42 -11.73 -11.67
N ILE A 30 -4.05 -10.50 -11.32
CA ILE A 30 -4.91 -9.33 -11.30
C ILE A 30 -4.41 -8.35 -12.34
N GLU A 31 -5.34 -7.71 -13.05
CA GLU A 31 -5.00 -6.62 -13.95
C GLU A 31 -4.55 -5.38 -13.16
N LEU A 32 -3.25 -5.07 -13.27
CA LEU A 32 -2.65 -3.85 -12.71
C LEU A 32 -2.56 -2.77 -13.80
N SER A 33 -3.16 -1.61 -13.55
CA SER A 33 -2.99 -0.44 -14.41
C SER A 33 -1.55 0.06 -14.41
N HIS A 34 -1.15 0.82 -15.44
CA HIS A 34 0.18 1.44 -15.52
C HIS A 34 0.52 2.23 -14.25
N HIS A 35 -0.40 3.09 -13.83
CA HIS A 35 -0.25 3.90 -12.62
C HIS A 35 -0.05 3.05 -11.34
N THR A 36 -0.73 1.90 -11.25
CA THR A 36 -0.55 0.99 -10.09
C THR A 36 0.84 0.35 -10.11
N LYS A 37 1.33 -0.05 -11.28
CA LYS A 37 2.68 -0.60 -11.44
C LYS A 37 3.75 0.44 -11.07
N GLU A 38 3.61 1.68 -11.54
CA GLU A 38 4.51 2.78 -11.18
C GLU A 38 4.50 3.09 -9.69
N PHE A 39 3.34 3.05 -9.06
CA PHE A 39 3.23 3.23 -7.61
C PHE A 39 3.94 2.10 -6.87
N LEU A 40 3.66 0.83 -7.20
CA LEU A 40 4.28 -0.33 -6.55
C LEU A 40 5.81 -0.34 -6.69
N ALA A 41 6.34 0.10 -7.84
CA ALA A 41 7.77 0.25 -8.07
C ALA A 41 8.47 1.26 -7.14
N LYS A 42 7.71 2.17 -6.52
CA LYS A 42 8.21 3.14 -5.53
C LYS A 42 8.10 2.63 -4.08
N THR A 43 7.58 1.42 -3.87
CA THR A 43 7.39 0.84 -2.54
C THR A 43 8.50 -0.14 -2.19
N ASN A 44 8.63 -0.44 -0.89
CA ASN A 44 9.54 -1.45 -0.35
C ASN A 44 8.84 -2.81 -0.14
N TYR A 45 7.64 -3.00 -0.70
CA TYR A 45 6.96 -4.28 -0.60
C TYR A 45 7.61 -5.30 -1.53
N ASP A 46 7.84 -6.50 -1.01
CA ASP A 46 7.95 -7.70 -1.84
C ASP A 46 6.54 -8.10 -2.36
N CYS A 47 6.35 -9.34 -2.75
CA CYS A 47 5.12 -9.87 -3.31
C CYS A 47 3.91 -9.62 -2.37
N LEU A 48 2.92 -8.90 -2.89
CA LEU A 48 1.65 -8.63 -2.21
C LEU A 48 0.59 -9.68 -2.60
N CYS A 49 -0.27 -10.02 -1.64
CA CYS A 49 -1.43 -10.86 -1.93
C CYS A 49 -2.47 -10.11 -2.79
N ALA A 50 -3.37 -10.88 -3.41
CA ALA A 50 -4.48 -10.39 -4.25
C ALA A 50 -5.26 -9.24 -3.61
N ASN A 51 -5.62 -9.39 -2.34
CA ASN A 51 -6.43 -8.41 -1.60
C ASN A 51 -5.67 -7.09 -1.38
N CYS A 52 -4.37 -7.15 -1.11
CA CYS A 52 -3.56 -5.94 -0.98
C CYS A 52 -3.35 -5.23 -2.32
N LEU A 53 -3.22 -5.97 -3.41
CA LEU A 53 -3.16 -5.40 -4.76
C LEU A 53 -4.47 -4.70 -5.12
N GLN A 54 -5.62 -5.34 -4.89
CA GLN A 54 -6.95 -4.73 -5.09
C GLN A 54 -7.15 -3.48 -4.22
N HIS A 55 -6.68 -3.54 -2.97
CA HIS A 55 -6.70 -2.38 -2.09
C HIS A 55 -5.91 -1.20 -2.68
N PHE A 56 -4.70 -1.42 -3.17
CA PHE A 56 -3.92 -0.34 -3.82
C PHE A 56 -4.55 0.16 -5.11
N ILE A 57 -5.13 -0.72 -5.93
CA ILE A 57 -5.90 -0.29 -7.10
C ILE A 57 -7.02 0.67 -6.68
N SER A 58 -7.79 0.31 -5.64
CA SER A 58 -8.88 1.15 -5.11
C SER A 58 -8.35 2.47 -4.54
N LEU A 59 -7.33 2.41 -3.71
CA LEU A 59 -6.71 3.58 -3.08
C LEU A 59 -6.18 4.58 -4.12
N LEU A 60 -5.52 4.09 -5.17
CA LEU A 60 -4.98 4.94 -6.23
C LEU A 60 -6.10 5.58 -7.07
N LYS A 61 -7.18 4.83 -7.35
CA LYS A 61 -8.39 5.37 -8.01
C LYS A 61 -9.03 6.49 -7.20
N VAL A 62 -9.09 6.36 -5.87
CA VAL A 62 -9.55 7.43 -4.99
C VAL A 62 -8.58 8.59 -5.06
N SER A 63 -7.28 8.36 -4.85
CA SER A 63 -6.27 9.44 -4.83
C SER A 63 -6.24 10.28 -6.10
N ALA A 64 -6.48 9.69 -7.28
CA ALA A 64 -6.51 10.40 -8.54
C ALA A 64 -7.64 11.45 -8.65
N LYS A 65 -8.65 11.37 -7.78
CA LYS A 65 -9.78 12.31 -7.71
C LYS A 65 -9.61 13.41 -6.65
N HIS A 66 -8.52 13.35 -5.88
CA HIS A 66 -8.25 14.30 -4.80
C HIS A 66 -6.92 15.01 -5.03
N SER A 67 -6.85 16.28 -4.67
CA SER A 67 -5.59 17.03 -4.61
C SER A 67 -4.95 16.87 -3.23
N PHE A 68 -3.62 16.99 -3.18
CA PHE A 68 -2.92 17.00 -1.90
C PHE A 68 -3.27 18.29 -1.12
N PRO A 69 -3.75 18.20 0.13
CA PRO A 69 -4.07 19.39 0.93
C PRO A 69 -2.79 20.10 1.36
N THR A 70 -2.51 21.25 0.75
CA THR A 70 -1.31 22.07 1.05
C THR A 70 -1.47 22.94 2.30
N GLN A 71 -2.71 23.16 2.74
CA GLN A 71 -3.04 23.97 3.91
C GLN A 71 -3.77 23.13 4.96
N LYS A 72 -3.62 23.49 6.23
CA LYS A 72 -4.18 22.73 7.37
C LYS A 72 -5.71 22.71 7.33
N GLU A 73 -6.31 23.80 6.89
CA GLU A 73 -7.76 24.01 6.80
C GLU A 73 -8.41 23.10 5.75
N LEU A 74 -7.61 22.60 4.79
CA LEU A 74 -8.04 21.63 3.76
C LEU A 74 -7.98 20.18 4.25
N LEU A 75 -7.49 19.93 5.48
CA LEU A 75 -7.48 18.60 6.05
C LEU A 75 -8.88 18.23 6.53
N ILE A 76 -9.42 17.14 5.98
CA ILE A 76 -10.75 16.62 6.30
C ILE A 76 -10.57 15.40 7.20
N GLU A 77 -11.13 15.45 8.41
CA GLU A 77 -11.17 14.31 9.33
C GLU A 77 -12.02 13.18 8.74
N GLY A 78 -11.60 11.92 8.94
CA GLY A 78 -12.15 10.73 8.29
C GLY A 78 -11.59 10.46 6.88
N LEU A 79 -11.08 11.48 6.18
CA LEU A 79 -10.48 11.33 4.84
C LEU A 79 -8.95 11.36 4.89
N HIS A 80 -8.38 12.45 5.39
CA HIS A 80 -6.93 12.68 5.45
C HIS A 80 -6.32 12.21 6.77
N PHE A 81 -7.08 12.30 7.86
CA PHE A 81 -6.63 11.89 9.19
C PHE A 81 -7.83 11.52 10.07
N TYR A 82 -7.55 10.94 11.23
CA TYR A 82 -8.49 10.82 12.35
C TYR A 82 -7.76 11.11 13.66
N LYS A 83 -8.49 11.47 14.72
CA LYS A 83 -7.91 11.64 16.04
C LYS A 83 -8.02 10.36 16.88
N GLU A 84 -6.91 9.96 17.47
CA GLU A 84 -6.82 8.85 18.43
C GLU A 84 -6.01 9.33 19.63
N ASN A 85 -6.58 9.30 20.84
CA ASN A 85 -5.92 9.78 22.06
C ASN A 85 -5.36 11.22 21.93
N SER A 86 -6.12 12.12 21.30
CA SER A 86 -5.71 13.51 21.00
C SER A 86 -4.55 13.67 20.01
N TYR A 87 -4.03 12.58 19.44
CA TYR A 87 -3.03 12.60 18.37
C TYR A 87 -3.70 12.53 17.00
N TRP A 88 -3.09 13.21 16.02
CA TRP A 88 -3.50 13.16 14.63
C TRP A 88 -2.89 11.92 13.98
N VAL A 89 -3.74 11.07 13.41
CA VAL A 89 -3.32 9.86 12.71
C VAL A 89 -3.70 9.99 11.24
N PHE A 90 -2.70 10.22 10.39
CA PHE A 90 -2.90 10.37 8.94
C PHE A 90 -3.23 9.05 8.27
N THR A 91 -4.17 9.08 7.33
CA THR A 91 -4.65 7.89 6.60
C THR A 91 -3.68 7.48 5.48
N GLU A 92 -3.90 6.29 4.93
CA GLU A 92 -3.20 5.85 3.71
C GLU A 92 -3.45 6.82 2.54
N LEU A 93 -4.66 7.35 2.38
CA LEU A 93 -4.98 8.31 1.33
C LEU A 93 -4.11 9.56 1.43
N TYR A 94 -3.95 10.13 2.63
CA TYR A 94 -3.07 11.27 2.82
C TYR A 94 -1.63 10.97 2.42
N HIS A 95 -1.11 9.80 2.80
CA HIS A 95 0.24 9.38 2.44
C HIS A 95 0.41 9.09 0.94
N THR A 96 -0.61 8.57 0.28
CA THR A 96 -0.64 8.42 -1.18
C THR A 96 -0.65 9.77 -1.89
N LEU A 97 -1.51 10.70 -1.45
CA LEU A 97 -1.60 12.06 -2.02
C LEU A 97 -0.30 12.85 -1.84
N ARG A 98 0.43 12.63 -0.73
CA ARG A 98 1.76 13.23 -0.50
C ARG A 98 2.78 12.84 -1.59
N GLY A 99 2.63 11.67 -2.19
CA GLY A 99 3.44 11.24 -3.33
C GLY A 99 4.85 10.73 -3.01
N TYR A 100 5.31 10.77 -1.75
CA TYR A 100 6.60 10.21 -1.34
C TYR A 100 6.62 9.61 0.09
N CYS A 101 7.57 8.70 0.31
CA CYS A 101 7.87 8.13 1.63
C CYS A 101 8.79 9.06 2.44
N CYS A 102 8.34 9.46 3.63
CA CYS A 102 9.12 10.30 4.54
C CYS A 102 10.07 9.54 5.48
N LYS A 103 10.11 8.19 5.41
CA LYS A 103 10.96 7.31 6.25
C LYS A 103 10.76 7.46 7.77
N ASN A 104 9.63 8.00 8.21
CA ASN A 104 9.29 8.18 9.63
C ASN A 104 8.50 7.00 10.25
N ASN A 105 8.56 5.81 9.64
CA ASN A 105 7.86 4.61 10.13
C ASN A 105 6.36 4.85 10.44
N CYS A 106 5.65 5.55 9.53
CA CYS A 106 4.25 5.95 9.74
C CYS A 106 3.32 4.74 9.88
N ARG A 107 2.32 4.84 10.75
CA ARG A 107 1.32 3.78 11.00
C ARG A 107 0.60 3.32 9.72
N HIS A 108 0.20 4.26 8.88
CA HIS A 108 -0.52 4.01 7.62
C HIS A 108 0.38 4.16 6.40
N CYS A 109 1.68 3.79 6.52
CA CYS A 109 2.64 3.94 5.43
C CYS A 109 2.26 3.05 4.23
N VAL A 110 1.95 3.69 3.10
CA VAL A 110 1.62 3.02 1.83
C VAL A 110 2.86 2.55 1.05
N TYR A 111 4.06 2.89 1.50
CA TYR A 111 5.32 2.56 0.83
C TYR A 111 6.05 1.36 1.43
N GLY A 112 5.50 0.73 2.47
CA GLY A 112 6.11 -0.44 3.10
C GLY A 112 7.41 -0.19 3.88
N PHE A 113 7.78 1.07 4.12
CA PHE A 113 8.98 1.38 4.90
C PHE A 113 8.79 0.98 6.36
N LYS A 114 9.69 0.12 6.87
CA LYS A 114 9.84 -0.19 8.29
C LYS A 114 11.24 0.17 8.73
N LYS A 115 11.37 0.91 9.84
CA LYS A 115 12.68 1.24 10.42
C LYS A 115 13.24 -0.02 11.09
N GLU A 116 14.38 -0.51 10.63
CA GLU A 116 15.12 -1.55 11.33
C GLU A 116 15.56 -1.00 12.69
N ILE A 117 15.09 -1.65 13.76
CA ILE A 117 15.61 -1.42 15.10
C ILE A 117 16.77 -2.39 15.23
N LEU A 118 18.00 -1.89 15.12
CA LEU A 118 19.19 -2.65 15.50
C LEU A 118 18.99 -3.08 16.96
N LYS A 119 18.87 -4.40 17.16
CA LYS A 119 18.83 -5.03 18.48
C LYS A 119 20.24 -5.40 18.90
#